data_AF-A0A928ME74-F1
#
_entry.id   AF-A0A928ME74-F1
#
_cell.length_a   1.000
_cell.length_b   1.000
_cell.length_c   1.000
_cell.angle_alpha   90.00
_cell.angle_beta   90.00
_cell.angle_gamma   90.00
#
_symmetry.space_group_name_H-M   'P 1'
#
loop_
_entity.id
_entity.type
_entity.pdbx_description
1 polymer ?
#
loop_
_entity_poly.entity_id
_entity_poly.type
_entity_poly.pdbx_seq_one_letter_code
_entity_poly.pdbx_strand_id
1 'polypeptide(L)'
;MNRYKMNYMRLIGPGAIWMAGLALIVIYAPRTVHINGMVGLGFLALCIGTFLAMFVLYLEYDKTGEKWPRFLERFFPNYPVMEDTDRLTRRLSGFRKSYSDYLSNEREEANASLQNYASQLMWHSTALQKKRMLKHHLTLEMDSVRRAYSGKDSYIKENRYFDGRYQVNDVYEEISALRTIRESGKIIKRIKDSEVAHFTLLSAEQVGGNRVVCPNCGNTTTRENLLDGCDYCGTRFTVEDLKDRVDSFGLRRDFRTNASKTKAVKQVMYPWTTLIVTLPLIYFGLIGPFVYIPEENFFLKLLVGLFTAGLLGLLGWGLQSIFLALLAPVLLLISAHSKSMKRKMIYGRKQEEEQERMMAEEVRRSDPLFSMQSFFGGIQNKLSAIHYAESPAEINAFSENDMTSLIERYRNVVDVDCQSMTMESYQRDNKLQTATVNADLRLLELSGDRIKERNERLKMTMIKDAGCKTQAVCAASVLTCRGCGASLSLMEGKTCQYCGRELDLKRFDWVIAKYDII
;
A
#
# COMPACT_ATOMS: atom_id res chain seq x y z
N MET A 1 -19.08 -4.89 8.64
CA MET A 1 -18.33 -3.76 9.21
C MET A 1 -19.22 -3.07 10.24
N ASN A 2 -18.81 -3.05 11.51
CA ASN A 2 -19.50 -2.25 12.52
C ASN A 2 -19.24 -0.77 12.22
N ARG A 3 -20.31 0.00 12.00
CA ARG A 3 -20.21 1.47 11.90
C ARG A 3 -19.76 2.00 13.24
N TYR A 4 -18.52 2.50 13.34
CA TYR A 4 -18.09 3.28 14.50
C TYR A 4 -18.95 4.56 14.54
N LYS A 5 -19.78 4.71 15.56
CA LYS A 5 -20.52 5.96 15.80
C LYS A 5 -19.58 6.98 16.45
N MET A 6 -19.70 8.25 16.07
CA MET A 6 -18.97 9.35 16.70
C MET A 6 -19.16 9.34 18.21
N ASN A 7 -18.06 9.38 18.97
CA ASN A 7 -18.12 9.45 20.43
C ASN A 7 -18.08 10.90 20.93
N TYR A 8 -19.24 11.54 20.99
CA TYR A 8 -19.38 12.92 21.47
C TYR A 8 -19.01 13.11 22.95
N MET A 9 -18.92 12.04 23.77
CA MET A 9 -18.47 12.16 25.17
C MET A 9 -17.06 12.75 25.29
N ARG A 10 -16.22 12.60 24.27
CA ARG A 10 -14.86 13.15 24.24
C ARG A 10 -14.82 14.67 24.13
N LEU A 11 -15.94 15.33 23.82
CA LEU A 11 -16.05 16.80 23.77
C LEU A 11 -16.34 17.43 25.14
N ILE A 12 -16.67 16.64 26.16
CA ILE A 12 -16.99 17.15 27.50
C ILE A 12 -15.79 17.89 28.10
N GLY A 13 -14.59 17.31 28.01
CA GLY A 13 -13.35 17.94 28.53
C GLY A 13 -13.04 19.29 27.86
N PRO A 14 -12.94 19.36 26.51
CA PRO A 14 -12.77 20.61 25.80
C PRO A 14 -13.87 21.65 26.09
N GLY A 15 -15.13 21.21 26.20
CA GLY A 15 -16.26 22.07 26.56
C GLY A 15 -16.12 22.66 27.96
N ALA A 16 -15.67 21.88 28.94
CA ALA A 16 -15.43 22.36 30.29
C ALA A 16 -14.32 23.43 30.35
N ILE A 17 -13.24 23.24 29.59
CA ILE A 17 -12.15 24.23 29.48
C ILE A 17 -12.66 25.53 28.85
N TRP A 18 -13.48 25.42 27.80
CA TRP A 18 -14.08 26.58 27.14
C TRP A 18 -14.99 27.36 28.11
N MET A 19 -15.87 26.66 28.83
CA MET A 19 -16.75 27.28 29.83
C MET A 19 -16.00 27.93 30.98
N ALA A 20 -14.92 27.30 31.46
CA ALA A 20 -14.04 27.87 32.49
C ALA A 20 -13.34 29.16 31.99
N GLY A 21 -12.88 29.16 30.74
CA GLY A 21 -12.30 30.35 30.10
C GLY A 21 -13.29 31.50 30.01
N LEU A 22 -14.54 31.23 29.59
CA LEU A 22 -15.59 32.23 29.55
C LEU A 22 -15.91 32.80 30.95
N ALA A 23 -16.02 31.93 31.95
CA ALA A 23 -16.29 32.35 33.34
C ALA A 23 -15.19 33.27 33.88
N LEU A 24 -13.91 32.96 33.62
CA LEU A 24 -12.79 33.82 34.02
C LEU A 24 -12.88 35.22 33.40
N ILE A 25 -13.25 35.33 32.12
CA ILE A 25 -13.41 36.62 31.47
C ILE A 25 -14.58 37.40 32.09
N VAL A 26 -15.75 36.77 32.24
CA VAL A 26 -16.95 37.43 32.76
C VAL A 26 -16.76 37.90 34.22
N ILE A 27 -16.07 37.12 35.06
CA ILE A 27 -15.89 37.44 36.49
C ILE A 27 -14.84 38.53 36.71
N TYR A 28 -13.69 38.44 36.02
CA TYR A 28 -12.53 39.27 36.34
C TYR A 28 -12.43 40.52 35.49
N ALA A 29 -12.98 40.51 34.28
CA ALA A 29 -12.77 41.62 33.37
C ALA A 29 -13.56 42.90 33.73
N PRO A 30 -14.78 42.85 34.30
CA PRO A 30 -15.46 44.03 34.84
C PRO A 30 -14.75 44.68 36.05
N ARG A 31 -13.84 43.95 36.70
CA ARG A 31 -13.13 44.42 37.91
C ARG A 31 -11.85 45.19 37.59
N THR A 32 -11.46 45.28 36.32
CA THR A 32 -10.16 45.85 35.91
C THR A 32 -10.30 46.67 34.64
N VAL A 33 -9.79 47.91 34.67
CA VAL A 33 -9.77 48.82 33.50
C VAL A 33 -8.80 48.33 32.41
N HIS A 34 -7.78 47.57 32.79
CA HIS A 34 -6.80 46.97 31.88
C HIS A 34 -6.92 45.44 31.84
N ILE A 35 -6.37 44.82 30.79
CA ILE A 35 -6.30 43.35 30.67
C ILE A 35 -5.43 42.81 31.81
N ASN A 36 -6.05 42.19 32.80
CA ASN A 36 -5.37 41.47 33.86
C ASN A 36 -4.96 40.06 33.37
N GLY A 37 -3.92 39.47 33.96
CA GLY A 37 -3.45 38.11 33.66
C GLY A 37 -4.56 37.05 33.75
N MET A 38 -5.54 37.21 34.64
CA MET A 38 -6.71 36.32 34.75
C MET A 38 -7.64 36.39 33.53
N VAL A 39 -7.81 37.58 32.93
CA VAL A 39 -8.59 37.77 31.71
C VAL A 39 -7.84 37.18 30.51
N GLY A 40 -6.52 37.40 30.46
CA GLY A 40 -5.64 36.77 29.46
C GLY A 40 -5.67 35.24 29.53
N LEU A 41 -5.64 34.66 30.74
CA LEU A 41 -5.81 33.21 30.97
C LEU A 41 -7.18 32.72 30.49
N GLY A 42 -8.24 33.51 30.70
CA GLY A 42 -9.57 33.21 30.19
C GLY A 42 -9.63 33.12 28.66
N PHE A 43 -9.04 34.09 27.96
CA PHE A 43 -8.95 34.05 26.48
C PHE A 43 -8.10 32.88 25.97
N LEU A 44 -6.98 32.58 26.65
CA LEU A 44 -6.14 31.43 26.33
C LEU A 44 -6.92 30.12 26.49
N ALA A 45 -7.68 29.97 27.58
CA ALA A 45 -8.51 28.80 27.84
C ALA A 45 -9.63 28.64 26.79
N LEU A 46 -10.26 29.73 26.32
CA LEU A 46 -11.21 29.67 25.20
C LEU A 46 -10.57 29.16 23.92
N CYS A 47 -9.36 29.64 23.59
CA CYS A 47 -8.63 29.20 22.39
C CYS A 47 -8.23 27.73 22.50
N ILE A 48 -7.68 27.29 23.65
CA ILE A 48 -7.29 25.90 23.91
C ILE A 48 -8.52 24.98 23.87
N GLY A 49 -9.61 25.36 24.52
CA GLY A 49 -10.86 24.58 24.52
C GLY A 49 -11.41 24.40 23.10
N THR A 50 -11.40 25.47 22.29
CA THR A 50 -11.86 25.42 20.89
C THR A 50 -10.92 24.55 20.03
N PHE A 51 -9.61 24.69 20.20
CA PHE A 51 -8.62 23.88 19.50
C PHE A 51 -8.77 22.39 19.82
N LEU A 52 -8.87 22.04 21.11
CA LEU A 52 -9.03 20.66 21.56
C LEU A 52 -10.35 20.06 21.08
N ALA A 53 -11.45 20.83 21.11
CA ALA A 53 -12.74 20.39 20.59
C ALA A 53 -12.65 20.06 19.09
N MET A 54 -12.03 20.95 18.30
CA MET A 54 -11.80 20.71 16.87
C MET A 54 -10.85 19.53 16.63
N PHE A 55 -9.85 19.32 17.48
CA PHE A 55 -8.91 18.20 17.38
C PHE A 55 -9.58 16.86 17.66
N VAL A 56 -10.42 16.80 18.69
CA VAL A 56 -11.24 15.62 18.97
C VAL A 56 -12.19 15.34 17.82
N LEU A 57 -12.87 16.36 17.27
CA LEU A 57 -13.71 16.20 16.09
C LEU A 57 -12.92 15.68 14.89
N TYR A 58 -11.74 16.25 14.61
CA TYR A 58 -10.88 15.81 13.53
C TYR A 58 -10.50 14.32 13.65
N LEU A 59 -10.10 13.88 14.84
CA LEU A 59 -9.77 12.48 15.09
C LEU A 59 -10.99 11.55 14.94
N GLU A 60 -12.16 11.97 15.41
CA GLU A 60 -13.39 11.18 15.25
C GLU A 60 -13.83 11.12 13.78
N TYR A 61 -13.80 12.22 13.02
CA TYR A 61 -14.13 12.24 11.59
C TYR A 61 -13.13 11.43 10.74
N ASP A 62 -11.83 11.50 11.03
CA ASP A 62 -10.83 10.67 10.34
C ASP A 62 -11.02 9.17 10.63
N LYS A 63 -11.45 8.84 11.86
CA LYS A 63 -11.73 7.48 12.31
C LYS A 63 -13.03 6.93 11.72
N THR A 64 -14.12 7.70 11.72
CA THR A 64 -15.43 7.25 11.20
C THR A 64 -15.52 7.33 9.68
N GLY A 65 -14.68 8.15 9.04
CA GLY A 65 -14.74 8.41 7.60
C GLY A 65 -15.98 9.20 7.17
N GLU A 66 -16.71 9.79 8.12
CA GLU A 66 -17.90 10.60 7.83
C GLU A 66 -17.53 11.92 7.14
N LYS A 67 -18.49 12.54 6.45
CA LYS A 67 -18.30 13.84 5.80
C LYS A 67 -18.45 14.96 6.83
N TRP A 68 -17.50 15.89 6.85
CA TRP A 68 -17.64 17.14 7.60
C TRP A 68 -18.93 17.87 7.18
N PRO A 69 -19.57 18.63 8.10
CA PRO A 69 -20.61 19.58 7.74
C PRO A 69 -20.12 20.53 6.64
N ARG A 70 -21.03 20.95 5.74
CA ARG A 70 -20.69 21.78 4.56
C ARG A 70 -19.82 23.01 4.86
N PHE A 71 -19.99 23.62 6.03
CA PHE A 71 -19.23 24.80 6.44
C PHE A 71 -17.78 24.49 6.87
N LEU A 72 -17.48 23.26 7.28
CA LEU A 72 -16.14 22.80 7.70
C LEU A 72 -15.38 22.04 6.60
N GLU A 73 -16.09 21.55 5.57
CA GLU A 73 -15.49 20.86 4.42
C GLU A 73 -14.41 21.68 3.71
N ARG A 74 -14.54 23.02 3.70
CA ARG A 74 -13.56 23.94 3.13
C ARG A 74 -12.30 24.10 3.97
N PHE A 75 -12.40 23.83 5.27
CA PHE A 75 -11.33 24.02 6.25
C PHE A 75 -10.54 22.73 6.44
N PHE A 76 -11.19 21.57 6.52
CA PHE A 76 -10.52 20.28 6.74
C PHE A 76 -10.70 19.39 5.50
N PRO A 77 -9.65 19.16 4.69
CA PRO A 77 -9.74 18.25 3.56
C PRO A 77 -10.04 16.85 4.09
N ASN A 78 -11.21 16.32 3.71
CA ASN A 78 -11.54 14.93 4.00
C ASN A 78 -10.90 14.05 2.93
N TYR A 79 -10.18 13.02 3.35
CA TYR A 79 -9.81 11.91 2.48
C TYR A 79 -10.81 10.79 2.71
N PRO A 80 -11.99 10.86 2.08
CA PRO A 80 -13.06 9.94 2.40
C PRO A 80 -12.58 8.51 2.19
N VAL A 81 -13.01 7.63 3.07
CA VAL A 81 -12.95 6.21 2.81
C VAL A 81 -13.90 5.94 1.64
N MET A 82 -13.38 5.34 0.59
CA MET A 82 -14.17 5.03 -0.61
C MET A 82 -14.73 3.62 -0.49
N GLU A 83 -16.05 3.49 -0.67
CA GLU A 83 -16.72 2.18 -0.68
C GLU A 83 -16.41 1.41 -1.98
N ASP A 84 -16.66 0.10 -1.95
CA ASP A 84 -16.54 -0.75 -3.14
C ASP A 84 -17.75 -0.57 -4.05
N THR A 85 -17.58 0.14 -5.16
CA THR A 85 -18.67 0.46 -6.10
C THR A 85 -18.83 -0.61 -7.18
N ASP A 86 -17.73 -1.02 -7.79
CA ASP A 86 -17.69 -1.91 -8.95
C ASP A 86 -17.14 -3.31 -8.61
N ARG A 87 -17.06 -4.18 -9.63
CA ARG A 87 -16.54 -5.55 -9.46
C ARG A 87 -15.04 -5.56 -9.13
N LEU A 88 -14.26 -4.64 -9.69
CA LEU A 88 -12.80 -4.55 -9.50
C LEU A 88 -12.48 -4.15 -8.06
N THR A 89 -13.03 -3.05 -7.58
CA THR A 89 -12.89 -2.55 -6.20
C THR A 89 -13.25 -3.60 -5.16
N ARG A 90 -14.38 -4.33 -5.32
CA ARG A 90 -14.74 -5.47 -4.46
C ARG A 90 -13.71 -6.59 -4.51
N ARG A 91 -13.14 -6.87 -5.69
CA ARG A 91 -12.11 -7.89 -5.88
C ARG A 91 -10.81 -7.52 -5.14
N LEU A 92 -10.36 -6.27 -5.27
CA LEU A 92 -9.16 -5.77 -4.60
C LEU A 92 -9.31 -5.73 -3.07
N SER A 93 -10.46 -5.26 -2.58
CA SER A 93 -10.78 -5.27 -1.15
C SER A 93 -10.91 -6.70 -0.61
N GLY A 94 -11.56 -7.59 -1.36
CA GLY A 94 -11.68 -9.01 -1.04
C GLY A 94 -10.31 -9.70 -0.96
N PHE A 95 -9.43 -9.47 -1.94
CA PHE A 95 -8.05 -9.98 -1.92
C PHE A 95 -7.30 -9.50 -0.68
N ARG A 96 -7.26 -8.20 -0.41
CA ARG A 96 -6.52 -7.64 0.74
C ARG A 96 -7.01 -8.20 2.06
N LYS A 97 -8.33 -8.36 2.21
CA LYS A 97 -8.94 -8.96 3.39
C LYS A 97 -8.50 -10.43 3.52
N SER A 98 -8.68 -11.24 2.48
CA SER A 98 -8.28 -12.65 2.50
C SER A 98 -6.77 -12.84 2.71
N TYR A 99 -5.93 -11.93 2.19
CA TYR A 99 -4.49 -11.91 2.42
C TYR A 99 -4.16 -11.64 3.89
N SER A 100 -4.79 -10.63 4.50
CA SER A 100 -4.65 -10.33 5.93
C SER A 100 -5.15 -11.48 6.81
N ASP A 101 -6.36 -12.00 6.52
CA ASP A 101 -6.96 -13.10 7.28
C ASP A 101 -6.03 -14.33 7.26
N TYR A 102 -5.43 -14.63 6.10
CA TYR A 102 -4.52 -15.76 5.96
C TYR A 102 -3.21 -15.62 6.77
N LEU A 103 -2.57 -14.45 6.73
CA LEU A 103 -1.30 -14.19 7.46
C LEU A 103 -1.48 -13.90 8.96
N SER A 104 -2.67 -13.46 9.36
CA SER A 104 -2.99 -13.22 10.77
C SER A 104 -3.32 -14.51 11.53
N ASN A 105 -3.67 -15.58 10.81
CA ASN A 105 -4.02 -16.86 11.39
C ASN A 105 -2.77 -17.63 11.87
N GLU A 106 -2.80 -18.10 13.12
CA GLU A 106 -1.73 -18.83 13.79
C GLU A 106 -1.56 -20.28 13.30
N ARG A 107 -2.39 -20.76 12.37
CA ARG A 107 -2.33 -22.12 11.83
C ARG A 107 -2.10 -22.12 10.33
N GLU A 108 -1.35 -23.10 9.82
CA GLU A 108 -1.28 -23.40 8.39
C GLU A 108 -2.63 -23.98 7.93
N GLU A 109 -3.34 -23.24 7.08
CA GLU A 109 -4.61 -23.67 6.51
C GLU A 109 -4.39 -23.99 5.02
N ALA A 110 -4.62 -25.25 4.63
CA ALA A 110 -4.52 -25.67 3.24
C ALA A 110 -5.57 -24.97 2.35
N ASN A 111 -6.82 -24.83 2.84
CA ASN A 111 -7.93 -24.23 2.10
C ASN A 111 -8.26 -22.82 2.60
N ALA A 112 -7.48 -21.83 2.16
CA ALA A 112 -7.68 -20.43 2.53
C ALA A 112 -8.52 -19.68 1.48
N SER A 113 -9.38 -18.76 1.94
CA SER A 113 -10.16 -17.89 1.05
C SER A 113 -9.30 -17.06 0.07
N LEU A 114 -8.00 -16.88 0.38
CA LEU A 114 -7.02 -16.23 -0.50
C LEU A 114 -6.92 -16.91 -1.87
N GLN A 115 -7.08 -18.23 -1.93
CA GLN A 115 -7.10 -19.00 -3.19
C GLN A 115 -8.22 -18.57 -4.13
N ASN A 116 -9.25 -17.87 -3.67
CA ASN A 116 -10.34 -17.33 -4.50
C ASN A 116 -9.98 -16.01 -5.21
N TYR A 117 -8.86 -15.39 -4.81
CA TYR A 117 -8.43 -14.09 -5.32
C TYR A 117 -7.03 -14.13 -5.94
N ALA A 118 -6.12 -14.93 -5.40
CA ALA A 118 -4.73 -15.03 -5.83
C ALA A 118 -4.56 -15.97 -7.04
N SER A 119 -3.52 -15.73 -7.85
CA SER A 119 -2.94 -16.73 -8.74
C SER A 119 -2.23 -17.82 -7.93
N GLN A 120 -1.90 -18.96 -8.56
CA GLN A 120 -1.14 -20.03 -7.90
C GLN A 120 0.22 -19.53 -7.39
N LEU A 121 0.89 -18.67 -8.17
CA LEU A 121 2.18 -18.11 -7.80
C LEU A 121 2.07 -17.17 -6.59
N MET A 122 1.08 -16.25 -6.60
CA MET A 122 0.81 -15.34 -5.50
C MET A 122 0.43 -16.09 -4.21
N TRP A 123 -0.36 -17.17 -4.33
CA TRP A 123 -0.71 -18.00 -3.18
C TRP A 123 0.53 -18.68 -2.60
N HIS A 124 1.37 -19.29 -3.45
CA HIS A 124 2.57 -19.98 -3.01
C HIS A 124 3.57 -19.03 -2.31
N SER A 125 3.82 -17.85 -2.88
CA SER A 125 4.71 -16.86 -2.25
C SER A 125 4.18 -16.41 -0.87
N THR A 126 2.86 -16.24 -0.75
CA THR A 126 2.22 -15.92 0.53
C THR A 126 2.28 -17.10 1.52
N ALA A 127 2.18 -18.33 1.04
CA ALA A 127 2.30 -19.52 1.88
C ALA A 127 3.71 -19.68 2.46
N LEU A 128 4.76 -19.44 1.66
CA LEU A 128 6.14 -19.41 2.15
C LEU A 128 6.35 -18.31 3.19
N GLN A 129 5.79 -17.12 2.96
CA GLN A 129 5.80 -16.04 3.96
C GLN A 129 5.14 -16.50 5.27
N LYS A 130 3.95 -17.11 5.18
CA LYS A 130 3.22 -17.61 6.37
C LYS A 130 4.05 -18.61 7.15
N LYS A 131 4.63 -19.60 6.48
CA LYS A 131 5.52 -20.61 7.09
C LYS A 131 6.68 -19.95 7.85
N ARG A 132 7.34 -18.97 7.23
CA ARG A 132 8.41 -18.17 7.86
C ARG A 132 7.92 -17.42 9.09
N MET A 133 6.76 -16.79 9.02
CA MET A 133 6.16 -16.06 10.14
C MET A 133 5.85 -16.99 11.32
N LEU A 134 5.20 -18.12 11.06
CA LEU A 134 4.83 -19.10 12.10
C LEU A 134 6.04 -19.69 12.81
N LYS A 135 7.12 -19.95 12.07
CA LYS A 135 8.39 -20.41 12.65
C LYS A 135 9.00 -19.43 13.65
N HIS A 136 8.85 -18.14 13.41
CA HIS A 136 9.27 -17.08 14.31
C HIS A 136 8.17 -16.68 15.31
N HIS A 137 7.09 -17.45 15.41
CA HIS A 137 5.92 -17.17 16.26
C HIS A 137 5.25 -15.82 15.99
N LEU A 138 5.33 -15.35 14.74
CA LEU A 138 4.80 -14.08 14.29
C LEU A 138 3.50 -14.26 13.50
N THR A 139 2.64 -13.24 13.57
CA THR A 139 1.49 -13.05 12.67
C THR A 139 1.46 -11.63 12.11
N LEU A 140 0.91 -11.47 10.90
CA LEU A 140 0.77 -10.18 10.23
C LEU A 140 -0.70 -9.89 9.96
N GLU A 141 -1.19 -8.80 10.54
CA GLU A 141 -2.51 -8.24 10.29
C GLU A 141 -2.35 -6.98 9.43
N MET A 142 -3.04 -6.91 8.30
CA MET A 142 -3.02 -5.75 7.40
C MET A 142 -4.40 -5.10 7.33
N ASP A 143 -4.59 -4.08 8.17
CA ASP A 143 -5.77 -3.22 8.09
C ASP A 143 -5.59 -2.22 6.96
N SER A 144 -6.39 -2.34 5.90
CA SER A 144 -6.32 -1.42 4.76
C SER A 144 -7.67 -0.83 4.40
N VAL A 145 -7.67 0.46 4.10
CA VAL A 145 -8.85 1.19 3.62
C VAL A 145 -8.51 1.97 2.37
N ARG A 146 -9.42 1.98 1.40
CA ARG A 146 -9.31 2.80 0.19
C ARG A 146 -9.52 4.27 0.52
N ARG A 147 -8.67 5.14 -0.03
CA ARG A 147 -8.72 6.59 0.19
C ARG A 147 -8.65 7.30 -1.15
N ALA A 148 -9.28 8.46 -1.25
CA ALA A 148 -9.21 9.31 -2.44
C ALA A 148 -8.28 10.51 -2.20
N TYR A 149 -6.97 10.26 -2.12
CA TYR A 149 -6.00 11.34 -1.90
C TYR A 149 -5.91 12.28 -3.09
N SER A 150 -5.96 11.76 -4.32
CA SER A 150 -5.87 12.54 -5.56
C SER A 150 -7.22 13.05 -6.06
N GLY A 151 -8.33 12.63 -5.44
CA GLY A 151 -9.69 13.00 -5.84
C GLY A 151 -10.58 11.79 -6.07
N LYS A 152 -11.90 12.01 -6.10
CA LYS A 152 -12.90 10.94 -6.23
C LYS A 152 -12.91 10.23 -7.58
N ASP A 153 -12.30 10.81 -8.61
CA ASP A 153 -12.29 10.20 -9.95
C ASP A 153 -10.94 9.57 -10.31
N SER A 154 -9.94 9.66 -9.41
CA SER A 154 -8.55 9.29 -9.72
C SER A 154 -7.89 8.46 -8.61
N TYR A 155 -8.68 7.93 -7.67
CA TYR A 155 -8.17 7.10 -6.56
C TYR A 155 -7.82 5.67 -6.99
N ILE A 156 -8.33 5.24 -8.14
CA ILE A 156 -7.89 4.03 -8.86
C ILE A 156 -7.40 4.46 -10.23
N LYS A 157 -6.26 3.91 -10.64
CA LYS A 157 -5.74 4.01 -12.00
C LYS A 157 -5.53 2.61 -12.50
N GLU A 158 -6.08 2.31 -13.66
CA GLU A 158 -5.93 1.01 -14.31
C GLU A 158 -5.25 1.17 -15.68
N ASN A 159 -4.43 0.19 -16.03
CA ASN A 159 -3.90 0.03 -17.37
C ASN A 159 -4.15 -1.41 -17.82
N ARG A 160 -5.00 -1.57 -18.84
CA ARG A 160 -5.39 -2.88 -19.37
C ARG A 160 -4.74 -3.10 -20.72
N TYR A 161 -4.11 -4.25 -20.90
CA TYR A 161 -3.55 -4.66 -22.17
C TYR A 161 -3.49 -6.19 -22.26
N PHE A 162 -3.52 -6.70 -23.48
CA PHE A 162 -3.29 -8.11 -23.74
C PHE A 162 -1.79 -8.35 -23.89
N ASP A 163 -1.25 -9.30 -23.15
CA ASP A 163 0.18 -9.55 -23.10
C ASP A 163 0.65 -10.72 -23.97
N GLY A 164 -0.26 -11.32 -24.74
CA GLY A 164 -0.02 -12.51 -25.55
C GLY A 164 -0.51 -13.80 -24.90
N ARG A 165 -0.71 -13.81 -23.57
CA ARG A 165 -1.18 -14.95 -22.78
C ARG A 165 -2.40 -14.62 -21.92
N TYR A 166 -2.43 -13.44 -21.30
CA TYR A 166 -3.44 -12.93 -20.42
C TYR A 166 -3.89 -11.52 -20.83
N GLN A 167 -5.15 -11.21 -20.58
CA GLN A 167 -5.59 -9.84 -20.36
C GLN A 167 -5.04 -9.40 -19.00
N VAL A 168 -4.05 -8.51 -19.03
CA VAL A 168 -3.43 -7.96 -17.83
C VAL A 168 -4.13 -6.67 -17.46
N ASN A 169 -4.45 -6.51 -16.18
CA ASN A 169 -4.94 -5.27 -15.62
C ASN A 169 -4.01 -4.82 -14.49
N ASP A 170 -3.17 -3.83 -14.77
CA ASP A 170 -2.29 -3.19 -13.80
C ASP A 170 -3.07 -2.10 -13.07
N VAL A 171 -3.28 -2.29 -11.76
CA VAL A 171 -4.12 -1.42 -10.95
C VAL A 171 -3.32 -0.77 -9.84
N TYR A 172 -3.38 0.55 -9.81
CA TYR A 172 -2.86 1.39 -8.73
C TYR A 172 -4.04 1.94 -7.93
N GLU A 173 -4.17 1.50 -6.68
CA GLU A 173 -5.24 1.89 -5.77
C GLU A 173 -4.69 2.74 -4.63
N GLU A 174 -5.22 3.94 -4.42
CA GLU A 174 -4.87 4.78 -3.28
C GLU A 174 -5.45 4.22 -1.96
N ILE A 175 -4.57 3.93 -1.00
CA ILE A 175 -4.94 3.27 0.25
C ILE A 175 -4.21 3.85 1.47
N SER A 176 -4.81 3.64 2.64
CA SER A 176 -4.10 3.70 3.93
C SER A 176 -4.01 2.28 4.46
N ALA A 177 -2.80 1.78 4.70
CA ALA A 177 -2.56 0.45 5.26
C ALA A 177 -1.81 0.55 6.60
N LEU A 178 -2.22 -0.27 7.56
CA LEU A 178 -1.52 -0.48 8.81
C LEU A 178 -1.19 -1.97 8.91
N ARG A 179 0.09 -2.32 8.76
CA ARG A 179 0.58 -3.66 9.05
C ARG A 179 0.95 -3.75 10.52
N THR A 180 0.28 -4.63 11.24
CA THR A 180 0.55 -4.94 12.64
C THR A 180 1.17 -6.32 12.73
N ILE A 181 2.44 -6.36 13.12
CA ILE A 181 3.16 -7.60 13.39
C ILE A 181 3.04 -7.92 14.87
N ARG A 182 2.55 -9.12 15.17
CA ARG A 182 2.39 -9.64 16.52
C ARG A 182 3.27 -10.85 16.71
N GLU A 183 3.73 -11.05 17.93
CA GLU A 183 4.37 -12.28 18.40
C GLU A 183 3.55 -12.82 19.55
N SER A 184 3.04 -14.04 19.44
CA SER A 184 2.17 -14.66 20.47
C SER A 184 1.07 -13.71 20.97
N GLY A 185 0.42 -12.99 20.06
CA GLY A 185 -0.63 -12.00 20.34
C GLY A 185 -0.16 -10.59 20.77
N LYS A 186 1.10 -10.43 21.21
CA LYS A 186 1.68 -9.14 21.61
C LYS A 186 2.14 -8.36 20.39
N ILE A 187 1.80 -7.07 20.32
CA ILE A 187 2.21 -6.21 19.22
C ILE A 187 3.70 -5.86 19.37
N ILE A 188 4.51 -6.23 18.38
CA ILE A 188 5.93 -5.88 18.31
C ILE A 188 6.14 -4.64 17.45
N LYS A 189 5.44 -4.57 16.31
CA LYS A 189 5.63 -3.49 15.34
C LYS A 189 4.31 -3.12 14.69
N ARG A 190 4.10 -1.81 14.56
CA ARG A 190 3.10 -1.23 13.68
C ARG A 190 3.82 -0.45 12.59
N ILE A 191 3.55 -0.81 11.35
CA ILE A 191 4.11 -0.15 10.18
C ILE A 191 2.95 0.51 9.46
N LYS A 192 2.99 1.84 9.43
CA LYS A 192 2.04 2.62 8.64
C LYS A 192 2.58 2.66 7.22
N ASP A 193 2.09 1.74 6.41
CA ASP A 193 2.38 1.74 4.99
C ASP A 193 1.39 2.63 4.24
N SER A 194 1.94 3.42 3.33
CA SER A 194 1.14 4.30 2.48
C SER A 194 1.85 4.39 1.13
N GLU A 195 1.18 4.55 -0.01
CA GLU A 195 -0.05 5.33 -0.25
C GLU A 195 -0.89 4.73 -1.38
N VAL A 196 -0.30 3.77 -2.09
CA VAL A 196 -0.86 3.12 -3.26
C VAL A 196 -0.54 1.63 -3.17
N ALA A 197 -1.56 0.81 -3.27
CA ALA A 197 -1.40 -0.61 -3.55
C ALA A 197 -1.29 -0.81 -5.05
N HIS A 198 -0.30 -1.57 -5.48
CA HIS A 198 -0.16 -2.02 -6.85
C HIS A 198 -0.61 -3.48 -6.96
N PHE A 199 -1.46 -3.75 -7.93
CA PHE A 199 -1.95 -5.08 -8.26
C PHE A 199 -1.72 -5.36 -9.74
N THR A 200 -1.25 -6.55 -10.05
CA THR A 200 -1.30 -7.09 -11.42
C THR A 200 -2.38 -8.15 -11.43
N LEU A 201 -3.48 -7.91 -12.14
CA LEU A 201 -4.53 -8.92 -12.31
C LEU A 201 -4.38 -9.61 -13.65
N LEU A 202 -4.42 -10.94 -13.65
CA LEU A 202 -4.41 -11.77 -14.84
C LEU A 202 -5.81 -12.30 -15.11
N SER A 203 -6.23 -12.14 -16.37
CA SER A 203 -7.49 -12.65 -16.90
C SER A 203 -7.22 -13.43 -18.20
N ALA A 204 -7.43 -14.75 -18.20
CA ALA A 204 -7.50 -15.55 -19.42
C ALA A 204 -8.98 -15.61 -19.87
N GLU A 205 -9.26 -15.37 -21.15
CA GLU A 205 -10.60 -15.62 -21.68
C GLU A 205 -10.86 -17.13 -21.71
N GLN A 206 -11.88 -17.63 -20.99
CA GLN A 206 -12.34 -19.00 -21.17
C GLN A 206 -13.58 -19.13 -22.04
N VAL A 207 -13.44 -20.02 -23.00
CA VAL A 207 -14.53 -20.81 -23.55
C VAL A 207 -14.72 -22.02 -22.61
N GLY A 208 -15.73 -22.00 -21.70
CA GLY A 208 -16.13 -23.22 -20.98
C GLY A 208 -16.27 -23.23 -19.44
N GLY A 209 -16.66 -22.14 -18.77
CA GLY A 209 -17.22 -22.22 -17.39
C GLY A 209 -16.26 -22.59 -16.23
N ASN A 210 -16.82 -22.86 -15.04
CA ASN A 210 -16.07 -23.00 -13.77
C ASN A 210 -15.49 -24.42 -13.48
N ARG A 211 -15.71 -25.40 -14.35
CA ARG A 211 -15.30 -26.80 -14.11
C ARG A 211 -14.06 -27.12 -14.94
N VAL A 212 -13.05 -27.68 -14.30
CA VAL A 212 -11.81 -28.08 -14.98
C VAL A 212 -11.76 -29.60 -15.01
N VAL A 213 -11.48 -30.15 -16.18
CA VAL A 213 -11.28 -31.59 -16.39
C VAL A 213 -9.81 -31.88 -16.19
N CYS A 214 -9.48 -32.80 -15.28
CA CYS A 214 -8.10 -33.24 -15.10
C CYS A 214 -7.56 -33.85 -16.41
N PRO A 215 -6.46 -33.33 -16.99
CA PRO A 215 -5.93 -33.83 -18.25
C PRO A 215 -5.34 -35.23 -18.13
N ASN A 216 -5.02 -35.70 -16.92
CA ASN A 216 -4.47 -37.04 -16.70
C ASN A 216 -5.54 -38.12 -16.48
N CYS A 217 -6.56 -37.85 -15.66
CA CYS A 217 -7.55 -38.88 -15.28
C CYS A 217 -8.98 -38.58 -15.72
N GLY A 218 -9.24 -37.41 -16.32
CA GLY A 218 -10.59 -37.00 -16.75
C GLY A 218 -11.54 -36.60 -15.62
N ASN A 219 -11.10 -36.61 -14.34
CA ASN A 219 -11.95 -36.20 -13.24
C ASN A 219 -12.33 -34.71 -13.35
N THR A 220 -13.62 -34.41 -13.34
CA THR A 220 -14.15 -33.06 -13.23
C THR A 220 -14.12 -32.61 -11.77
N THR A 221 -13.29 -31.63 -11.45
CA THR A 221 -13.27 -31.02 -10.11
C THR A 221 -13.51 -29.51 -10.21
N THR A 222 -13.72 -28.88 -9.05
CA THR A 222 -13.79 -27.43 -8.93
C THR A 222 -12.38 -26.86 -8.97
N ARG A 223 -12.25 -25.66 -9.52
CA ARG A 223 -10.95 -24.99 -9.69
C ARG A 223 -10.21 -24.74 -8.38
N GLU A 224 -10.95 -24.49 -7.30
CA GLU A 224 -10.41 -24.24 -5.96
C GLU A 224 -9.61 -25.43 -5.43
N ASN A 225 -10.08 -26.66 -5.68
CA ASN A 225 -9.41 -27.87 -5.23
C ASN A 225 -8.17 -28.23 -6.06
N LEU A 226 -7.91 -27.53 -7.17
CA LEU A 226 -6.86 -27.89 -8.13
C LEU A 226 -5.50 -27.26 -7.87
N LEU A 227 -5.41 -26.25 -7.01
CA LEU A 227 -4.14 -25.60 -6.70
C LEU A 227 -3.15 -26.56 -6.01
N ASP A 228 -3.66 -27.56 -5.30
CA ASP A 228 -2.89 -28.61 -4.63
C ASP A 228 -2.81 -29.94 -5.43
N GLY A 229 -3.44 -29.99 -6.60
CA GLY A 229 -3.50 -31.16 -7.49
C GLY A 229 -4.89 -31.76 -7.64
N CYS A 230 -5.05 -32.74 -8.53
CA CYS A 230 -6.33 -33.42 -8.73
C CYS A 230 -6.69 -34.31 -7.53
N ASP A 231 -7.85 -34.08 -6.92
CA ASP A 231 -8.41 -34.87 -5.80
C ASP A 231 -8.42 -36.39 -6.04
N TYR A 232 -8.52 -36.82 -7.31
CA TYR A 232 -8.65 -38.24 -7.66
C TYR A 232 -7.30 -38.92 -7.93
N CYS A 233 -6.45 -38.31 -8.76
CA CYS A 233 -5.21 -38.94 -9.22
C CYS A 233 -3.94 -38.26 -8.71
N GLY A 234 -4.06 -37.22 -7.87
CA GLY A 234 -2.94 -36.47 -7.31
C GLY A 234 -2.12 -35.69 -8.34
N THR A 235 -2.52 -35.66 -9.61
CA THR A 235 -1.77 -34.96 -10.65
C THR A 235 -1.85 -33.48 -10.42
N ARG A 236 -0.69 -32.84 -10.25
CA ARG A 236 -0.58 -31.39 -10.19
C ARG A 236 -0.51 -30.84 -11.60
N PHE A 237 -1.20 -29.73 -11.83
CA PHE A 237 -1.14 -28.99 -13.09
C PHE A 237 -1.15 -27.50 -12.79
N THR A 238 -0.51 -26.72 -13.65
CA THR A 238 -0.62 -25.27 -13.60
C THR A 238 -2.01 -24.89 -14.11
N VAL A 239 -2.86 -24.39 -13.21
CA VAL A 239 -4.19 -23.90 -13.58
C VAL A 239 -4.01 -22.53 -14.23
N GLU A 240 -3.89 -22.52 -15.55
CA GLU A 240 -3.59 -21.30 -16.30
C GLU A 240 -4.80 -20.45 -16.63
N ASP A 241 -6.03 -20.94 -16.42
CA ASP A 241 -7.17 -20.03 -16.49
C ASP A 241 -7.39 -19.31 -15.15
N LEU A 242 -7.11 -18.01 -15.22
CA LEU A 242 -7.21 -17.02 -14.18
C LEU A 242 -8.34 -16.09 -14.62
N LYS A 243 -9.44 -15.97 -13.89
CA LYS A 243 -10.40 -14.87 -14.08
C LYS A 243 -10.19 -13.82 -13.00
N ASP A 244 -9.66 -12.67 -13.39
CA ASP A 244 -9.39 -11.51 -12.53
C ASP A 244 -8.65 -11.92 -11.25
N ARG A 245 -7.52 -12.62 -11.41
CA ARG A 245 -6.71 -13.14 -10.29
C ARG A 245 -5.51 -12.25 -10.05
N VAL A 246 -5.23 -11.96 -8.78
CA VAL A 246 -4.06 -11.17 -8.39
C VAL A 246 -2.82 -12.04 -8.50
N ASP A 247 -1.94 -11.70 -9.45
CA ASP A 247 -0.67 -12.40 -9.65
C ASP A 247 0.50 -11.78 -8.89
N SER A 248 0.47 -10.47 -8.72
CA SER A 248 1.38 -9.76 -7.84
C SER A 248 0.68 -8.65 -7.08
N PHE A 249 1.10 -8.47 -5.84
CA PHE A 249 0.66 -7.43 -4.93
C PHE A 249 1.86 -6.77 -4.29
N GLY A 250 1.83 -5.45 -4.13
CA GLY A 250 2.88 -4.72 -3.44
C GLY A 250 2.41 -3.35 -2.97
N LEU A 251 2.94 -2.92 -1.82
CA LEU A 251 2.69 -1.59 -1.27
C LEU A 251 3.78 -0.64 -1.77
N ARG A 252 3.40 0.33 -2.61
CA ARG A 252 4.32 1.28 -3.24
C ARG A 252 4.08 2.70 -2.73
N ARG A 253 5.14 3.50 -2.73
CA ARG A 253 5.06 4.95 -2.55
C ARG A 253 4.88 5.59 -3.93
N ASP A 254 3.73 6.18 -4.18
CA ASP A 254 3.47 6.91 -5.44
C ASP A 254 3.72 8.41 -5.24
N PHE A 255 4.38 9.03 -6.22
CA PHE A 255 4.60 10.47 -6.23
C PHE A 255 3.31 11.26 -6.39
N ARG A 256 2.37 10.82 -7.24
CA ARG A 256 1.12 11.58 -7.48
C ARG A 256 0.32 11.69 -6.19
N THR A 257 0.21 10.59 -5.48
CA THR A 257 -0.44 10.51 -4.17
C THR A 257 0.31 11.33 -3.11
N ASN A 258 1.64 11.32 -3.14
CA ASN A 258 2.46 12.15 -2.23
C ASN A 258 2.31 13.65 -2.52
N ALA A 259 2.17 14.05 -3.78
CA ALA A 259 1.95 15.43 -4.19
C ALA A 259 0.54 15.90 -3.79
N SER A 260 -0.47 15.07 -4.03
CA SER A 260 -1.84 15.28 -3.55
C SER A 260 -1.90 15.36 -2.02
N LYS A 261 -1.11 14.55 -1.32
CA LYS A 261 -0.92 14.63 0.13
C LYS A 261 -0.17 15.86 0.58
N THR A 262 0.84 16.33 -0.13
CA THR A 262 1.50 17.59 0.22
C THR A 262 0.54 18.76 0.06
N LYS A 263 -0.30 18.75 -0.98
CA LYS A 263 -1.37 19.73 -1.19
C LYS A 263 -2.40 19.65 -0.06
N ALA A 264 -2.75 18.45 0.39
CA ALA A 264 -3.68 18.31 1.49
C ALA A 264 -3.06 18.58 2.87
N VAL A 265 -1.78 18.31 3.10
CA VAL A 265 -1.09 18.71 4.34
C VAL A 265 -1.12 20.22 4.46
N LYS A 266 -0.96 20.97 3.35
CA LYS A 266 -1.22 22.42 3.35
C LYS A 266 -2.67 22.75 3.68
N GLN A 267 -3.64 22.01 3.14
CA GLN A 267 -5.06 22.18 3.45
C GLN A 267 -5.45 21.73 4.87
N VAL A 268 -4.71 20.81 5.51
CA VAL A 268 -4.89 20.39 6.92
C VAL A 268 -4.19 21.37 7.84
N MET A 269 -3.02 21.89 7.49
CA MET A 269 -2.30 22.88 8.29
C MET A 269 -3.02 24.23 8.32
N TYR A 270 -3.62 24.64 7.19
CA TYR A 270 -4.34 25.90 7.08
C TYR A 270 -5.39 26.12 8.20
N PRO A 271 -6.38 25.22 8.44
CA PRO A 271 -7.37 25.41 9.49
C PRO A 271 -6.75 25.44 10.90
N TRP A 272 -5.73 24.64 11.18
CA TRP A 272 -5.03 24.68 12.48
C TRP A 272 -4.32 26.01 12.69
N THR A 273 -3.66 26.54 11.66
CA THR A 273 -3.04 27.87 11.74
C THR A 273 -4.07 28.99 11.87
N THR A 274 -5.26 28.88 11.26
CA THR A 274 -6.37 29.82 11.48
C THR A 274 -6.86 29.76 12.93
N LEU A 275 -7.00 28.56 13.51
CA LEU A 275 -7.40 28.39 14.91
C LEU A 275 -6.36 28.95 15.90
N ILE A 276 -5.08 28.93 15.55
CA ILE A 276 -4.01 29.43 16.43
C ILE A 276 -3.80 30.94 16.28
N VAL A 277 -3.86 31.49 15.07
CA VAL A 277 -3.48 32.88 14.78
C VAL A 277 -4.69 33.80 14.69
N THR A 278 -5.74 33.39 13.99
CA THR A 278 -6.89 34.25 13.68
C THR A 278 -7.97 34.17 14.75
N LEU A 279 -8.24 32.98 15.30
CA LEU A 279 -9.29 32.78 16.31
C LEU A 279 -9.08 33.60 17.60
N PRO A 280 -7.87 33.75 18.18
CA PRO A 280 -7.68 34.58 19.36
C PRO A 280 -8.06 36.05 19.11
N LEU A 281 -7.75 36.56 17.92
CA LEU A 281 -8.08 37.93 17.50
C LEU A 281 -9.60 38.11 17.31
N ILE A 282 -10.28 37.10 16.76
CA ILE A 282 -11.74 37.09 16.66
C ILE A 282 -12.40 37.06 18.03
N TYR A 283 -11.93 36.20 18.96
CA TYR A 283 -12.48 36.15 20.31
C TYR A 283 -12.27 37.46 21.06
N PHE A 284 -11.08 38.06 20.94
CA PHE A 284 -10.81 39.36 21.53
C PHE A 284 -11.73 40.44 20.95
N GLY A 285 -11.92 40.47 19.63
CA GLY A 285 -12.81 41.40 18.95
C GLY A 285 -14.27 41.23 19.31
N LEU A 286 -14.74 40.00 19.51
CA LEU A 286 -16.15 39.70 19.81
C LEU A 286 -16.49 39.94 21.28
N ILE A 287 -15.62 39.48 22.20
CA ILE A 287 -15.89 39.50 23.65
C ILE A 287 -15.42 40.82 24.28
N GLY A 288 -14.37 41.44 23.74
CA GLY A 288 -13.80 42.69 24.26
C GLY A 288 -14.83 43.80 24.45
N PRO A 289 -15.71 44.08 23.47
CA PRO A 289 -16.76 45.10 23.59
C PRO A 289 -17.79 44.84 24.70
N PHE A 290 -18.10 43.59 25.02
CA PHE A 290 -18.99 43.27 26.14
C PHE A 290 -18.37 43.59 27.50
N VAL A 291 -17.05 43.58 27.56
CA VAL A 291 -16.26 43.70 28.78
C VAL A 291 -15.79 45.14 29.02
N TYR A 292 -15.25 45.79 27.99
CA TYR A 292 -14.49 47.03 28.12
C TYR A 292 -15.27 48.28 27.70
N ILE A 293 -16.38 48.14 26.97
CA ILE A 293 -17.21 49.28 26.59
C ILE A 293 -18.26 49.49 27.68
N PRO A 294 -18.33 50.67 28.31
CA PRO A 294 -19.28 50.98 29.39
C PRO A 294 -20.73 51.20 28.92
N GLU A 295 -21.11 50.67 27.76
CA GLU A 295 -22.46 50.79 27.18
C GLU A 295 -23.44 49.77 27.78
N GLU A 296 -24.66 50.20 28.12
CA GLU A 296 -25.69 49.29 28.67
C GLU A 296 -26.46 48.54 27.57
N ASN A 297 -26.45 49.08 26.35
CA ASN A 297 -27.17 48.51 25.21
C ASN A 297 -26.49 47.24 24.69
N PHE A 298 -27.04 46.08 25.06
CA PHE A 298 -26.56 44.76 24.62
C PHE A 298 -26.45 44.66 23.09
N PHE A 299 -27.45 45.16 22.35
CA PHE A 299 -27.47 45.09 20.90
C PHE A 299 -26.34 45.91 20.24
N LEU A 300 -26.03 47.08 20.81
CA LEU A 300 -24.93 47.92 20.34
C LEU A 300 -23.58 47.25 20.59
N LYS A 301 -23.40 46.63 21.77
CA LYS A 301 -22.21 45.84 22.10
C LYS A 301 -22.01 44.66 21.14
N LEU A 302 -23.08 43.96 20.79
CA LEU A 302 -23.03 42.87 19.81
C LEU A 302 -22.63 43.38 18.42
N LEU A 303 -23.22 44.50 17.96
CA LEU A 303 -22.88 45.09 16.66
C LEU A 303 -21.42 45.55 16.60
N VAL A 304 -20.96 46.27 17.63
CA VAL A 304 -19.56 46.70 17.73
C VAL A 304 -18.64 45.49 17.80
N GLY A 305 -18.98 44.48 18.61
CA GLY A 305 -18.27 43.20 18.72
C GLY A 305 -18.12 42.46 17.40
N LEU A 306 -19.20 42.37 16.62
CA LEU A 306 -19.15 41.74 15.29
C LEU A 306 -18.26 42.54 14.32
N PHE A 307 -18.34 43.87 14.36
CA PHE A 307 -17.51 44.74 13.52
C PHE A 307 -16.03 44.65 13.87
N THR A 308 -15.68 44.73 15.16
CA THR A 308 -14.30 44.61 15.65
C THR A 308 -13.73 43.21 15.43
N ALA A 309 -14.53 42.17 15.64
CA ALA A 309 -14.15 40.79 15.31
C ALA A 309 -13.87 40.61 13.81
N GLY A 310 -14.67 41.25 12.93
CA GLY A 310 -14.44 41.26 11.49
C GLY A 310 -13.10 41.89 11.11
N LEU A 311 -12.82 43.10 11.62
CA LEU A 311 -11.56 43.81 11.35
C LEU A 311 -10.33 43.05 11.89
N LEU A 312 -10.40 42.56 13.12
CA LEU A 312 -9.31 41.78 13.72
C LEU A 312 -9.16 40.40 13.06
N GLY A 313 -10.24 39.81 12.56
CA GLY A 313 -10.22 38.61 11.74
C GLY A 313 -9.48 38.83 10.41
N LEU A 314 -9.70 39.96 9.73
CA LEU A 314 -8.97 40.33 8.52
C LEU A 314 -7.47 40.54 8.80
N LEU A 315 -7.14 41.21 9.91
CA LEU A 315 -5.76 41.35 10.36
C LEU A 315 -5.12 39.99 10.65
N GLY A 316 -5.83 39.12 11.37
CA GLY A 316 -5.40 37.75 11.65
C GLY A 316 -5.23 36.90 10.40
N TRP A 317 -6.03 37.11 9.36
CA TRP A 317 -5.86 36.45 8.06
C TRP A 317 -4.60 36.92 7.33
N GLY A 318 -4.30 38.23 7.40
CA GLY A 318 -3.04 38.79 6.91
C GLY A 318 -1.82 38.20 7.62
N LEU A 319 -1.84 38.16 8.97
CA LEU A 319 -0.80 37.55 9.78
C LEU A 319 -0.64 36.06 9.51
N GLN A 320 -1.74 35.33 9.34
CA GLN A 320 -1.71 33.91 8.98
C GLN A 320 -1.04 33.70 7.62
N SER A 321 -1.33 34.54 6.63
CA SER A 321 -0.75 34.45 5.30
C SER A 321 0.77 34.66 5.34
N ILE A 322 1.24 35.62 6.15
CA ILE A 322 2.67 35.85 6.40
C ILE A 322 3.29 34.65 7.12
N PHE A 323 2.64 34.13 8.15
CA PHE A 323 3.13 32.96 8.91
C PHE A 323 3.29 31.71 8.02
N LEU A 324 2.31 31.43 7.16
CA LEU A 324 2.39 30.34 6.19
C LEU A 324 3.49 30.58 5.14
N ALA A 325 3.69 31.83 4.70
CA ALA A 325 4.77 32.19 3.79
C ALA A 325 6.16 32.03 4.44
N LEU A 326 6.30 32.30 5.74
CA LEU A 326 7.53 32.08 6.51
C LEU A 326 7.80 30.60 6.81
N LEU A 327 6.75 29.79 6.98
CA LEU A 327 6.88 28.33 7.07
C LEU A 327 7.20 27.69 5.71
N ALA A 328 6.86 28.36 4.59
CA ALA A 328 7.11 27.85 3.25
C ALA A 328 8.60 27.53 2.97
N PRO A 329 9.60 28.36 3.32
CA PRO A 329 11.02 28.02 3.15
C PRO A 329 11.46 26.84 4.03
N VAL A 330 10.96 26.70 5.27
CA VAL A 330 11.27 25.57 6.16
C VAL A 330 10.69 24.26 5.61
N LEU A 331 9.41 24.28 5.21
CA LEU A 331 8.77 23.19 4.48
C LEU A 331 9.47 22.93 3.14
N LEU A 332 9.95 23.98 2.46
CA LEU A 332 10.70 23.85 1.22
C LEU A 332 12.04 23.20 1.45
N LEU A 333 12.76 23.42 2.55
CA LEU A 333 14.03 22.78 2.88
C LEU A 333 13.85 21.29 3.21
N ILE A 334 12.89 20.96 4.07
CA ILE A 334 12.45 19.57 4.31
C ILE A 334 12.03 18.92 2.99
N SER A 335 11.28 19.67 2.18
CA SER A 335 10.83 19.20 0.88
C SER A 335 11.91 19.26 -0.19
N ALA A 336 13.02 19.99 -0.08
CA ALA A 336 14.06 20.22 -1.09
C ALA A 336 14.98 19.01 -1.11
N HIS A 337 15.33 18.52 0.08
CA HIS A 337 15.91 17.20 0.28
C HIS A 337 14.99 16.12 -0.34
N SER A 338 13.67 16.26 -0.15
CA SER A 338 12.68 15.40 -0.83
C SER A 338 12.46 15.71 -2.32
N LYS A 339 12.68 16.94 -2.82
CA LYS A 339 12.26 17.44 -4.15
C LYS A 339 13.31 17.10 -5.19
N SER A 340 14.58 17.17 -4.80
CA SER A 340 15.69 16.60 -5.57
C SER A 340 15.48 15.09 -5.75
N MET A 341 15.09 14.40 -4.67
CA MET A 341 14.68 12.99 -4.70
C MET A 341 13.41 12.78 -5.56
N LYS A 342 12.40 13.65 -5.46
CA LYS A 342 11.13 13.58 -6.23
C LYS A 342 11.31 13.86 -7.72
N ARG A 343 12.15 14.83 -8.14
CA ARG A 343 12.45 15.05 -9.58
C ARG A 343 13.16 13.84 -10.16
N LYS A 344 14.15 13.29 -9.44
CA LYS A 344 14.81 12.04 -9.84
C LYS A 344 13.82 10.87 -9.92
N MET A 345 12.87 10.74 -8.99
CA MET A 345 11.83 9.68 -9.03
C MET A 345 10.78 9.85 -10.15
N ILE A 346 10.30 11.06 -10.47
CA ILE A 346 9.24 11.26 -11.49
C ILE A 346 9.79 11.11 -12.91
N TYR A 347 10.92 11.78 -13.18
CA TYR A 347 11.60 11.62 -14.45
C TYR A 347 12.17 10.21 -14.57
N GLY A 348 12.71 9.68 -13.47
CA GLY A 348 13.11 8.27 -13.36
C GLY A 348 11.98 7.33 -13.75
N ARG A 349 10.78 7.46 -13.18
CA ARG A 349 9.67 6.55 -13.48
C ARG A 349 9.08 6.70 -14.88
N LYS A 350 8.98 7.91 -15.43
CA LYS A 350 8.55 8.09 -16.84
C LYS A 350 9.61 7.51 -17.79
N GLN A 351 10.89 7.68 -17.46
CA GLN A 351 11.98 7.03 -18.19
C GLN A 351 11.96 5.52 -17.99
N GLU A 352 11.62 5.00 -16.81
CA GLU A 352 11.43 3.57 -16.53
C GLU A 352 10.26 2.99 -17.33
N GLU A 353 9.11 3.67 -17.41
CA GLU A 353 7.97 3.24 -18.24
C GLU A 353 8.34 3.20 -19.73
N GLU A 354 9.05 4.23 -20.22
CA GLU A 354 9.55 4.28 -21.60
C GLU A 354 10.58 3.17 -21.84
N GLN A 355 11.49 2.94 -20.89
CA GLN A 355 12.49 1.88 -20.93
C GLN A 355 11.83 0.50 -20.89
N GLU A 356 10.87 0.26 -20.02
CA GLU A 356 10.08 -0.97 -19.97
C GLU A 356 9.39 -1.21 -21.31
N ARG A 357 8.80 -0.18 -21.93
CA ARG A 357 8.18 -0.30 -23.25
C ARG A 357 9.22 -0.66 -24.32
N MET A 358 10.35 0.05 -24.36
CA MET A 358 11.44 -0.22 -25.31
C MET A 358 12.00 -1.63 -25.14
N MET A 359 12.29 -2.05 -23.91
CA MET A 359 12.80 -3.39 -23.60
C MET A 359 11.75 -4.46 -23.94
N ALA A 360 10.48 -4.23 -23.63
CA ALA A 360 9.41 -5.15 -23.99
C ALA A 360 9.31 -5.32 -25.51
N GLU A 361 9.39 -4.23 -26.28
CA GLU A 361 9.44 -4.27 -27.74
C GLU A 361 10.68 -5.02 -28.25
N GLU A 362 11.83 -4.84 -27.61
CA GLU A 362 13.06 -5.55 -27.96
C GLU A 362 12.92 -7.06 -27.77
N VAL A 363 12.41 -7.52 -26.63
CA VAL A 363 12.14 -8.95 -26.37
C VAL A 363 11.08 -9.48 -27.35
N ARG A 364 10.05 -8.68 -27.66
CA ARG A 364 8.97 -9.05 -28.59
C ARG A 364 9.44 -9.28 -30.02
N ARG A 365 10.59 -8.73 -30.43
CA ARG A 365 11.19 -9.05 -31.74
C ARG A 365 11.52 -10.53 -31.87
N SER A 366 11.90 -11.19 -30.77
CA SER A 366 12.17 -12.63 -30.72
C SER A 366 11.00 -13.47 -30.24
N ASP A 367 10.21 -12.93 -29.31
CA ASP A 367 9.08 -13.59 -28.68
C ASP A 367 7.84 -12.69 -28.77
N PRO A 368 7.10 -12.68 -29.90
CA PRO A 368 6.04 -11.70 -30.18
C PRO A 368 4.94 -11.61 -29.12
N LEU A 369 4.75 -12.69 -28.35
CA LEU A 369 3.76 -12.81 -27.29
C LEU A 369 4.36 -12.53 -25.90
N PHE A 370 5.53 -11.90 -25.83
CA PHE A 370 6.19 -11.60 -24.56
C PHE A 370 5.47 -10.49 -23.77
N SER A 371 5.36 -10.74 -22.47
CA SER A 371 4.80 -9.84 -21.48
C SER A 371 5.84 -9.41 -20.45
N MET A 372 6.08 -8.11 -20.38
CA MET A 372 6.99 -7.53 -19.40
C MET A 372 6.46 -7.69 -17.96
N GLN A 373 5.16 -7.52 -17.73
CA GLN A 373 4.62 -7.65 -16.37
C GLN A 373 4.50 -9.10 -15.92
N SER A 374 4.17 -10.05 -16.81
CA SER A 374 4.24 -11.47 -16.43
C SER A 374 5.68 -11.89 -16.12
N PHE A 375 6.66 -11.34 -16.85
CA PHE A 375 8.08 -11.53 -16.54
C PHE A 375 8.46 -10.98 -15.15
N PHE A 376 8.09 -9.74 -14.84
CA PHE A 376 8.35 -9.14 -13.53
C PHE A 376 7.58 -9.83 -12.39
N GLY A 377 6.32 -10.23 -12.61
CA GLY A 377 5.56 -11.03 -11.65
C GLY A 377 6.24 -12.36 -11.37
N GLY A 378 6.76 -13.03 -12.41
CA GLY A 378 7.58 -14.24 -12.27
C GLY A 378 8.85 -14.00 -11.44
N ILE A 379 9.54 -12.88 -11.64
CA ILE A 379 10.72 -12.52 -10.83
C ILE A 379 10.34 -12.22 -9.39
N GLN A 380 9.27 -11.44 -9.15
CA GLN A 380 8.80 -11.12 -7.80
C GLN A 380 8.51 -12.40 -7.01
N ASN A 381 7.84 -13.38 -7.63
CA ASN A 381 7.56 -14.65 -6.99
C ASN A 381 8.83 -15.47 -6.69
N LYS A 382 9.80 -15.48 -7.61
CA LYS A 382 11.12 -16.11 -7.38
C LYS A 382 11.88 -15.43 -6.23
N LEU A 383 11.88 -14.10 -6.19
CA LEU A 383 12.49 -13.33 -5.10
C LEU A 383 11.81 -13.64 -3.77
N SER A 384 10.48 -13.61 -3.70
CA SER A 384 9.76 -14.00 -2.48
C SER A 384 10.14 -15.41 -2.04
N ALA A 385 10.21 -16.37 -2.96
CA ALA A 385 10.61 -17.73 -2.63
C ALA A 385 12.04 -17.80 -2.08
N ILE A 386 13.00 -17.10 -2.70
CA ILE A 386 14.40 -17.04 -2.23
C ILE A 386 14.50 -16.45 -0.82
N HIS A 387 13.78 -15.37 -0.53
CA HIS A 387 13.85 -14.68 0.76
C HIS A 387 13.16 -15.47 1.89
N TYR A 388 12.18 -16.30 1.56
CA TYR A 388 11.46 -17.10 2.54
C TYR A 388 11.91 -18.57 2.62
N ALA A 389 12.78 -19.01 1.72
CA ALA A 389 13.23 -20.39 1.66
C ALA A 389 13.99 -20.85 2.91
N GLU A 390 13.74 -22.10 3.27
CA GLU A 390 14.37 -22.78 4.40
C GLU A 390 15.29 -23.90 3.97
N SER A 391 15.09 -24.44 2.78
CA SER A 391 15.90 -25.52 2.24
C SER A 391 16.45 -25.17 0.85
N PRO A 392 17.64 -25.68 0.49
CA PRO A 392 18.19 -25.51 -0.86
C PRO A 392 17.23 -26.00 -1.96
N ALA A 393 16.45 -27.06 -1.69
CA ALA A 393 15.49 -27.61 -2.64
C ALA A 393 14.42 -26.59 -3.07
N GLU A 394 14.00 -25.69 -2.17
CA GLU A 394 13.00 -24.64 -2.43
C GLU A 394 13.54 -23.53 -3.35
N ILE A 395 14.86 -23.30 -3.43
CA ILE A 395 15.46 -22.22 -4.25
C ILE A 395 16.20 -22.71 -5.49
N ASN A 396 16.64 -23.96 -5.50
CA ASN A 396 17.41 -24.53 -6.62
C ASN A 396 16.58 -24.60 -7.91
N ALA A 397 15.24 -24.52 -7.83
CA ALA A 397 14.38 -24.37 -9.01
C ALA A 397 14.51 -23.00 -9.71
N PHE A 398 15.03 -21.99 -9.03
CA PHE A 398 15.00 -20.62 -9.54
C PHE A 398 16.35 -20.16 -10.10
N SER A 399 17.41 -20.95 -9.94
CA SER A 399 18.77 -20.58 -10.32
C SER A 399 19.58 -21.74 -10.89
N GLU A 400 20.54 -21.40 -11.76
CA GLU A 400 21.57 -22.35 -12.20
C GLU A 400 22.68 -22.54 -11.17
N ASN A 401 22.94 -21.50 -10.38
CA ASN A 401 24.01 -21.49 -9.38
C ASN A 401 23.48 -21.90 -8.01
N ASP A 402 24.38 -22.44 -7.19
CA ASP A 402 24.12 -22.66 -5.78
C ASP A 402 23.86 -21.34 -5.05
N MET A 403 22.66 -21.22 -4.50
CA MET A 403 22.18 -20.06 -3.75
C MET A 403 22.03 -20.37 -2.25
N THR A 404 22.57 -21.48 -1.77
CA THR A 404 22.42 -21.93 -0.37
C THR A 404 22.87 -20.87 0.64
N SER A 405 23.88 -20.07 0.31
CA SER A 405 24.36 -18.97 1.15
C SER A 405 23.32 -17.87 1.40
N LEU A 406 22.33 -17.71 0.50
CA LEU A 406 21.24 -16.73 0.65
C LEU A 406 20.23 -17.16 1.71
N ILE A 407 20.04 -18.47 1.93
CA ILE A 407 19.14 -19.00 2.97
C ILE A 407 19.57 -18.49 4.35
N GLU A 408 20.87 -18.54 4.63
CA GLU A 408 21.40 -18.06 5.91
C GLU A 408 21.25 -16.55 6.04
N ARG A 409 21.55 -15.81 4.96
CA ARG A 409 21.44 -14.35 4.93
C ARG A 409 20.00 -13.87 5.22
N TYR A 410 19.00 -14.53 4.63
CA TYR A 410 17.61 -14.13 4.74
C TYR A 410 16.83 -14.87 5.85
N ARG A 411 17.51 -15.66 6.70
CA ARG A 411 16.89 -16.46 7.77
C ARG A 411 15.91 -15.67 8.66
N ASN A 412 16.21 -14.40 8.91
CA ASN A 412 15.45 -13.51 9.78
C ASN A 412 14.51 -12.56 9.01
N VAL A 413 14.45 -12.65 7.68
CA VAL A 413 13.50 -11.87 6.88
C VAL A 413 12.11 -12.46 7.07
N VAL A 414 11.15 -11.62 7.45
CA VAL A 414 9.75 -12.01 7.69
C VAL A 414 8.80 -11.42 6.66
N ASP A 415 9.25 -10.39 5.94
CA ASP A 415 8.50 -9.75 4.85
C ASP A 415 9.45 -9.14 3.81
N VAL A 416 9.07 -9.21 2.53
CA VAL A 416 9.78 -8.59 1.40
C VAL A 416 8.81 -7.81 0.52
N ASP A 417 9.02 -6.51 0.43
CA ASP A 417 8.31 -5.63 -0.48
C ASP A 417 9.19 -5.27 -1.68
N CYS A 418 8.76 -5.64 -2.89
CA CYS A 418 9.40 -5.19 -4.12
C CYS A 418 8.93 -3.79 -4.50
N GLN A 419 9.80 -2.79 -4.32
CA GLN A 419 9.47 -1.37 -4.55
C GLN A 419 9.50 -1.01 -6.05
N SER A 420 10.49 -1.53 -6.77
CA SER A 420 10.70 -1.32 -8.20
C SER A 420 11.40 -2.54 -8.82
N MET A 421 11.17 -2.76 -10.11
CA MET A 421 11.93 -3.67 -10.96
C MET A 421 12.13 -3.01 -12.32
N THR A 422 13.31 -3.16 -12.91
CA THR A 422 13.62 -2.62 -14.24
C THR A 422 14.49 -3.60 -15.02
N MET A 423 14.22 -3.74 -16.31
CA MET A 423 15.12 -4.45 -17.22
C MET A 423 16.15 -3.45 -17.78
N GLU A 424 17.42 -3.65 -17.44
CA GLU A 424 18.53 -2.78 -17.87
C GLU A 424 18.98 -3.10 -19.29
N SER A 425 19.00 -4.39 -19.65
CA SER A 425 19.37 -4.82 -20.99
C SER A 425 18.77 -6.19 -21.32
N TYR A 426 18.63 -6.44 -22.62
CA TYR A 426 18.28 -7.72 -23.19
C TYR A 426 19.26 -8.08 -24.31
N GLN A 427 19.68 -9.33 -24.36
CA GLN A 427 20.54 -9.88 -25.41
C GLN A 427 20.07 -11.26 -25.78
N ARG A 428 20.23 -11.61 -27.06
CA ARG A 428 19.90 -12.95 -27.56
C ARG A 428 21.02 -13.45 -28.45
N ASP A 429 21.47 -14.65 -28.17
CA ASP A 429 22.31 -15.44 -29.08
C ASP A 429 21.53 -16.64 -29.64
N ASN A 430 22.21 -17.54 -30.37
CA ASN A 430 21.57 -18.69 -31.00
C ASN A 430 21.02 -19.74 -30.00
N LYS A 431 21.46 -19.71 -28.74
CA LYS A 431 21.14 -20.71 -27.70
C LYS A 431 20.35 -20.12 -26.53
N LEU A 432 20.64 -18.89 -26.12
CA LEU A 432 20.11 -18.26 -24.92
C LEU A 432 19.60 -16.84 -25.17
N GLN A 433 18.55 -16.49 -24.45
CA GLN A 433 18.12 -15.13 -24.18
C GLN A 433 18.64 -14.75 -22.80
N THR A 434 19.20 -13.56 -22.67
CA THR A 434 19.77 -13.03 -21.42
C THR A 434 19.17 -11.66 -21.15
N ALA A 435 18.66 -11.44 -19.94
CA ALA A 435 18.16 -10.15 -19.49
C ALA A 435 18.83 -9.74 -18.18
N THR A 436 19.28 -8.50 -18.09
CA THR A 436 19.76 -7.92 -16.82
C THR A 436 18.62 -7.17 -16.16
N VAL A 437 18.31 -7.51 -14.90
CA VAL A 437 17.20 -6.94 -14.15
C VAL A 437 17.71 -6.34 -12.85
N ASN A 438 17.32 -5.11 -12.55
CA ASN A 438 17.56 -4.47 -11.26
C ASN A 438 16.27 -4.46 -10.45
N ALA A 439 16.37 -4.73 -9.14
CA ALA A 439 15.23 -4.68 -8.23
C ALA A 439 15.60 -3.93 -6.94
N ASP A 440 14.72 -3.02 -6.50
CA ASP A 440 14.85 -2.38 -5.19
C ASP A 440 13.85 -3.02 -4.21
N LEU A 441 14.37 -3.57 -3.12
CA LEU A 441 13.62 -4.31 -2.11
C LEU A 441 13.63 -3.57 -0.77
N ARG A 442 12.51 -3.68 -0.06
CA ARG A 442 12.43 -3.36 1.37
C ARG A 442 12.13 -4.64 2.15
N LEU A 443 13.07 -5.01 3.01
CA LEU A 443 13.01 -6.20 3.85
C LEU A 443 12.62 -5.80 5.28
N LEU A 444 11.75 -6.61 5.89
CA LEU A 444 11.50 -6.58 7.33
C LEU A 444 12.25 -7.74 7.98
N GLU A 445 13.16 -7.41 8.89
CA GLU A 445 14.02 -8.39 9.55
C GLU A 445 13.77 -8.44 11.06
N LEU A 446 13.69 -9.66 11.58
CA LEU A 446 13.64 -9.92 13.01
C LEU A 446 15.05 -9.80 13.61
N SER A 447 15.22 -8.92 14.58
CA SER A 447 16.49 -8.63 15.26
C SER A 447 16.26 -8.71 16.77
N GLY A 448 16.28 -9.94 17.31
CA GLY A 448 15.72 -10.22 18.65
C GLY A 448 14.21 -9.94 18.64
N ASP A 449 13.67 -9.34 19.69
CA ASP A 449 12.22 -9.09 19.82
C ASP A 449 11.74 -7.84 19.06
N ARG A 450 12.45 -7.41 18.01
CA ARG A 450 12.14 -6.19 17.25
C ARG A 450 12.26 -6.41 15.75
N ILE A 451 11.36 -5.77 15.01
CA ILE A 451 11.40 -5.71 13.55
C ILE A 451 12.16 -4.45 13.09
N LYS A 452 13.18 -4.64 12.26
CA LYS A 452 13.95 -3.59 11.59
C LYS A 452 13.67 -3.58 10.09
N GLU A 453 13.75 -2.41 9.49
CA GLU A 453 13.63 -2.22 8.04
C GLU A 453 15.03 -2.16 7.42
N ARG A 454 15.27 -2.93 6.35
CA ARG A 454 16.48 -2.87 5.53
C ARG A 454 16.10 -2.68 4.06
N ASN A 455 16.69 -1.69 3.40
CA ASN A 455 16.58 -1.58 1.94
C ASN A 455 17.74 -2.34 1.30
N GLU A 456 17.46 -3.04 0.21
CA GLU A 456 18.45 -3.84 -0.52
C GLU A 456 18.24 -3.64 -2.03
N ARG A 457 19.34 -3.50 -2.77
CA ARG A 457 19.31 -3.39 -4.23
C ARG A 457 19.93 -4.63 -4.83
N LEU A 458 19.24 -5.20 -5.81
CA LEU A 458 19.65 -6.41 -6.50
C LEU A 458 19.90 -6.13 -7.96
N LYS A 459 20.93 -6.78 -8.51
CA LYS A 459 21.15 -6.94 -9.94
C LYS A 459 21.19 -8.42 -10.25
N MET A 460 20.30 -8.85 -11.14
CA MET A 460 20.14 -10.24 -11.52
C MET A 460 20.37 -10.40 -13.02
N THR A 461 21.01 -11.50 -13.39
CA THR A 461 21.05 -11.95 -14.79
C THR A 461 20.04 -13.06 -14.94
N MET A 462 19.00 -12.83 -15.74
CA MET A 462 17.99 -13.83 -16.10
C MET A 462 18.38 -14.48 -17.41
N ILE A 463 18.24 -15.80 -17.53
CA ILE A 463 18.47 -16.52 -18.79
C ILE A 463 17.30 -17.44 -19.12
N LYS A 464 17.05 -17.62 -20.41
CA LYS A 464 16.01 -18.48 -20.98
C LYS A 464 16.52 -19.10 -22.28
N ASP A 465 16.09 -20.31 -22.62
CA ASP A 465 16.44 -20.92 -23.91
C ASP A 465 15.92 -20.06 -25.08
N ALA A 466 16.73 -19.85 -26.11
CA ALA A 466 16.37 -19.05 -27.29
C ALA A 466 15.22 -19.66 -28.11
N GLY A 467 15.00 -20.97 -28.01
CA GLY A 467 13.87 -21.67 -28.60
C GLY A 467 12.60 -21.64 -27.75
N CYS A 468 12.72 -21.30 -26.46
CA CYS A 468 11.57 -21.19 -25.56
C CYS A 468 10.85 -19.85 -25.78
N LYS A 469 9.71 -19.90 -26.47
CA LYS A 469 8.84 -18.74 -26.72
C LYS A 469 7.62 -18.77 -25.80
N THR A 470 7.08 -17.60 -25.50
CA THR A 470 5.80 -17.47 -24.81
C THR A 470 4.72 -18.03 -25.73
N GLN A 471 4.08 -19.11 -25.33
CA GLN A 471 3.02 -19.73 -26.12
C GLN A 471 1.69 -19.03 -25.82
N ALA A 472 0.89 -18.75 -26.85
CA ALA A 472 -0.51 -18.41 -26.67
C ALA A 472 -1.23 -19.65 -26.11
N VAL A 473 -1.77 -19.57 -24.90
CA VAL A 473 -2.37 -20.73 -24.25
C VAL A 473 -3.89 -20.72 -24.44
N CYS A 474 -4.42 -21.82 -24.99
CA CYS A 474 -5.85 -22.10 -25.09
C CYS A 474 -6.34 -23.17 -24.09
N ALA A 475 -5.46 -23.79 -23.28
CA ALA A 475 -5.83 -24.79 -22.25
C ALA A 475 -4.69 -25.06 -21.24
N ALA A 476 -5.01 -25.65 -20.07
CA ALA A 476 -4.03 -26.00 -19.03
C ALA A 476 -2.87 -26.85 -19.58
N SER A 477 -1.63 -26.37 -19.43
CA SER A 477 -0.44 -27.13 -19.84
C SER A 477 0.05 -28.01 -18.68
N VAL A 478 0.31 -29.29 -18.96
CA VAL A 478 0.96 -30.22 -18.01
C VAL A 478 2.44 -30.27 -18.35
N LEU A 479 3.28 -29.76 -17.45
CA LEU A 479 4.73 -29.94 -17.57
C LEU A 479 5.05 -31.39 -17.21
N THR A 480 5.71 -32.12 -18.10
CA THR A 480 6.05 -33.53 -17.87
C THR A 480 7.56 -33.76 -17.84
N CYS A 481 8.03 -34.60 -16.93
CA CYS A 481 9.41 -35.03 -16.87
C CYS A 481 9.76 -35.87 -18.10
N ARG A 482 10.82 -35.50 -18.84
CA ARG A 482 11.31 -36.30 -19.98
C ARG A 482 11.98 -37.63 -19.58
N GLY A 483 12.19 -37.86 -18.29
CA GLY A 483 12.72 -39.11 -17.77
C GLY A 483 11.64 -40.16 -17.55
N CYS A 484 10.62 -39.82 -16.77
CA CYS A 484 9.58 -40.75 -16.35
C CYS A 484 8.16 -40.40 -16.80
N GLY A 485 7.97 -39.29 -17.51
CA GLY A 485 6.65 -38.80 -17.92
C GLY A 485 5.82 -38.18 -16.81
N ALA A 486 6.29 -38.19 -15.56
CA ALA A 486 5.54 -37.66 -14.43
C ALA A 486 5.23 -36.16 -14.57
N SER A 487 4.07 -35.74 -14.09
CA SER A 487 3.74 -34.31 -14.02
C SER A 487 4.70 -33.59 -13.08
N LEU A 488 5.12 -32.39 -13.47
CA LEU A 488 6.05 -31.55 -12.76
C LEU A 488 5.36 -30.26 -12.33
N SER A 489 5.54 -29.90 -11.06
CA SER A 489 5.34 -28.53 -10.60
C SER A 489 6.68 -27.80 -10.64
N LEU A 490 6.76 -26.65 -11.32
CA LEU A 490 7.96 -25.79 -11.28
C LEU A 490 8.24 -25.23 -9.87
N MET A 491 7.30 -25.39 -8.94
CA MET A 491 7.41 -24.95 -7.56
C MET A 491 8.12 -25.98 -6.65
N GLU A 492 8.37 -27.20 -7.13
CA GLU A 492 8.84 -28.32 -6.31
C GLU A 492 10.33 -28.67 -6.44
N GLY A 493 11.12 -27.75 -7.02
CA GLY A 493 12.57 -27.94 -7.14
C GLY A 493 13.03 -28.27 -8.55
N LYS A 494 14.37 -28.32 -8.70
CA LYS A 494 15.05 -28.64 -9.96
C LYS A 494 15.11 -30.15 -10.23
N THR A 495 14.70 -31.00 -9.30
CA THR A 495 14.77 -32.46 -9.43
C THR A 495 13.38 -33.05 -9.51
N CYS A 496 13.17 -33.97 -10.44
CA CYS A 496 11.92 -34.73 -10.50
C CYS A 496 11.81 -35.62 -9.27
N GLN A 497 10.78 -35.44 -8.45
CA GLN A 497 10.54 -36.24 -7.24
C GLN A 497 10.34 -37.75 -7.54
N TYR A 498 9.94 -38.09 -8.76
CA TYR A 498 9.66 -39.48 -9.14
C TYR A 498 10.87 -40.24 -9.68
N CYS A 499 11.74 -39.58 -10.46
CA CYS A 499 12.89 -40.26 -11.09
C CYS A 499 14.25 -39.66 -10.74
N GLY A 500 14.30 -38.62 -9.92
CA GLY A 500 15.54 -37.94 -9.50
C GLY A 500 16.25 -37.15 -10.60
N ARG A 501 15.74 -37.14 -11.84
CA ARG A 501 16.37 -36.41 -12.95
C ARG A 501 16.31 -34.90 -12.72
N GLU A 502 17.44 -34.24 -12.94
CA GLU A 502 17.53 -32.78 -12.93
C GLU A 502 16.85 -32.17 -14.16
N LEU A 503 16.05 -31.14 -13.91
CA LEU A 503 15.26 -30.43 -14.90
C LEU A 503 16.07 -29.24 -15.42
N ASP A 504 16.19 -29.14 -16.74
CA ASP A 504 16.72 -27.94 -17.40
C ASP A 504 15.63 -26.87 -17.46
N LEU A 505 15.57 -26.04 -16.42
CA LEU A 505 14.48 -25.09 -16.18
C LEU A 505 14.47 -23.92 -17.18
N LYS A 506 15.62 -23.62 -17.82
CA LYS A 506 15.75 -22.60 -18.89
C LYS A 506 14.86 -22.87 -20.09
N ARG A 507 14.49 -24.14 -20.30
CA ARG A 507 13.60 -24.58 -21.39
C ARG A 507 12.13 -24.30 -21.12
N PHE A 508 11.78 -24.02 -19.87
CA PHE A 508 10.40 -23.81 -19.44
C PHE A 508 10.13 -22.34 -19.11
N ASP A 509 11.06 -21.67 -18.42
CA ASP A 509 10.91 -20.27 -18.04
C ASP A 509 12.28 -19.59 -17.85
N TRP A 510 12.27 -18.28 -17.62
CA TRP A 510 13.43 -17.51 -17.19
C TRP A 510 13.95 -18.00 -15.84
N VAL A 511 15.26 -18.24 -15.73
CA VAL A 511 15.93 -18.61 -14.48
C VAL A 511 17.04 -17.61 -14.13
N ILE A 512 17.40 -17.54 -12.86
CA ILE A 512 18.45 -16.65 -12.37
C ILE A 512 19.82 -17.30 -12.63
N ALA A 513 20.65 -16.66 -13.45
CA ALA A 513 22.03 -17.05 -13.70
C ALA A 513 23.03 -16.33 -12.80
N LYS A 514 22.70 -15.13 -12.33
CA LYS A 514 23.51 -14.36 -11.36
C LYS A 514 22.60 -13.58 -10.43
N TYR A 515 23.00 -13.48 -9.16
CA TYR A 515 22.28 -12.78 -8.10
C TYR A 515 23.28 -11.93 -7.30
N ASP A 516 23.33 -10.64 -7.60
CA ASP A 516 24.29 -9.71 -7.00
C ASP A 516 23.55 -8.68 -6.14
N ILE A 517 23.97 -8.53 -4.88
CA ILE A 517 23.50 -7.49 -3.96
C ILE A 517 24.43 -6.28 -4.09
N ILE A 518 23.89 -5.10 -4.41
CA ILE A 518 24.64 -3.87 -4.74
C ILE A 518 24.51 -2.81 -3.65
#